data_AF-A0A496MVX4-F1
#
_entry.id   AF-A0A496MVX4-F1
#
_cell.length_a   1.000
_cell.length_b   1.000
_cell.length_c   1.000
_cell.angle_alpha   90.00
_cell.angle_beta   90.00
_cell.angle_gamma   90.00
#
_symmetry.space_group_name_H-M   'P 1'
#
loop_
_entity.id
_entity.type
_entity.pdbx_description
1 polymer ?
#
loop_
_entity_poly.entity_id
_entity_poly.type
_entity_poly.pdbx_seq_one_letter_code
_entity_poly.pdbx_strand_id
1 'polypeptide(L)' 'MSSQVRPPARGQLWLSIAQASHYMGISESTIRKLIDEKQLRASYFSSDKRRCLRISTIDIDDFASKNATFN' A
#
# COMPACT_ATOMS: atom_id res chain seq x y z
N MET A 1 23.87 -10.28 -1.87
CA MET A 1 22.91 -9.25 -1.41
C MET A 1 21.57 -9.92 -1.20
N SER A 2 21.30 -10.40 0.02
CA SER A 2 20.09 -11.17 0.32
C SER A 2 18.94 -10.20 0.56
N SER A 3 18.05 -10.08 -0.43
CA SER A 3 16.75 -9.42 -0.27
C SER A 3 15.91 -10.23 0.71
N GLN A 4 16.07 -9.97 2.01
CA GLN A 4 15.18 -10.51 3.04
C GLN A 4 13.79 -9.91 2.84
N VAL A 5 12.97 -10.60 2.05
CA VAL A 5 11.52 -10.42 2.07
C VAL A 5 11.07 -10.96 3.43
N ARG A 6 10.91 -10.07 4.42
CA ARG A 6 10.33 -10.44 5.72
C ARG A 6 9.01 -11.17 5.42
N PRO A 7 8.76 -12.36 5.98
CA PRO A 7 7.48 -13.01 5.81
C PRO A 7 6.39 -12.03 6.30
N PRO A 8 5.26 -11.93 5.57
CA PRO A 8 4.19 -11.03 5.96
C PRO A 8 3.79 -11.33 7.41
N ALA A 9 3.76 -10.30 8.25
CA ALA A 9 3.27 -10.44 9.61
C ALA A 9 1.85 -11.00 9.56
N ARG A 10 1.49 -11.91 10.48
CA ARG A 10 0.12 -12.46 10.56
C ARG A 10 -0.88 -11.29 10.63
N GLY A 11 -1.63 -11.04 9.55
CA GLY A 11 -2.55 -9.91 9.40
C GLY A 11 -2.22 -8.91 8.29
N GLN A 12 -1.07 -9.02 7.63
CA GLN A 12 -0.70 -8.15 6.52
C GLN A 12 -1.49 -8.52 5.25
N LEU A 13 -2.49 -7.70 4.91
CA LEU A 13 -3.28 -7.86 3.69
C LEU A 13 -2.71 -6.97 2.58
N TRP A 14 -2.56 -7.56 1.39
CA TRP A 14 -2.10 -6.85 0.20
C TRP A 14 -3.29 -6.44 -0.66
N LEU A 15 -3.66 -5.17 -0.55
CA LEU A 15 -4.81 -4.58 -1.22
C LEU A 15 -4.45 -4.12 -2.63
N SER A 16 -5.37 -4.30 -3.58
CA SER A 16 -5.32 -3.56 -4.85
C SER A 16 -5.61 -2.07 -4.60
N ILE A 17 -5.39 -1.23 -5.62
CA ILE A 17 -5.73 0.20 -5.54
C ILE A 17 -7.21 0.41 -5.20
N ALA A 18 -8.11 -0.35 -5.84
CA ALA A 18 -9.55 -0.29 -5.55
C ALA A 18 -9.86 -0.71 -4.10
N GLN A 19 -9.25 -1.79 -3.61
CA GLN A 19 -9.46 -2.22 -2.22
C GLN A 19 -8.92 -1.20 -1.21
N ALA A 20 -7.74 -0.62 -1.49
CA ALA A 20 -7.16 0.43 -0.65
C ALA A 20 -8.02 1.71 -0.66
N SER A 21 -8.66 2.03 -1.80
CA SER A 21 -9.58 3.15 -1.95
C SER A 21 -10.78 2.99 -1.02
N HIS A 22 -11.40 1.81 -1.02
CA HIS A 22 -12.48 1.49 -0.09
C HIS A 22 -12.01 1.47 1.37
N TYR A 23 -10.82 0.96 1.65
CA TYR A 23 -10.27 0.87 3.01
C TYR A 23 -9.98 2.25 3.61
N MET A 24 -9.39 3.16 2.84
CA MET A 24 -9.05 4.52 3.29
C MET A 24 -10.19 5.54 3.12
N GLY A 25 -11.25 5.20 2.37
CA GLY A 25 -12.35 6.12 2.07
C GLY A 25 -11.98 7.25 1.12
N ILE A 26 -10.95 7.10 0.28
CA ILE A 26 -10.47 8.10 -0.69
C ILE A 26 -10.50 7.55 -2.11
N SER A 27 -10.45 8.41 -3.13
CA SER A 27 -10.49 7.95 -4.52
C SER A 27 -9.25 7.18 -4.95
N GLU A 28 -9.40 6.25 -5.89
CA GLU A 28 -8.27 5.52 -6.51
C GLU A 28 -7.23 6.46 -7.13
N SER A 29 -7.67 7.58 -7.70
CA SER A 29 -6.80 8.63 -8.25
C SER A 29 -5.92 9.26 -7.17
N THR A 30 -6.48 9.48 -5.97
CA THR A 30 -5.74 10.02 -4.83
C THR A 30 -4.70 9.01 -4.35
N ILE A 31 -5.05 7.72 -4.27
CA ILE A 31 -4.10 6.66 -3.91
C ILE A 31 -2.94 6.59 -4.90
N ARG A 32 -3.22 6.64 -6.21
CA ARG A 32 -2.16 6.69 -7.24
C ARG A 32 -1.25 7.89 -7.04
N LYS A 33 -1.83 9.08 -6.81
CA LYS A 33 -1.06 10.29 -6.53
C LYS A 33 -0.17 10.14 -5.29
N LEU A 34 -0.68 9.58 -4.20
CA LEU A 34 0.11 9.33 -2.98
C LEU A 34 1.27 8.36 -3.23
N ILE A 35 1.09 7.37 -4.10
CA ILE A 35 2.14 6.44 -4.49
C ILE A 35 3.18 7.13 -5.38
N ASP A 36 2.74 7.90 -6.37
CA ASP A 36 3.61 8.64 -7.30
C ASP A 36 4.46 9.68 -6.55
N GLU A 37 3.86 10.36 -5.56
CA GLU A 37 4.54 11.29 -4.65
C GLU A 37 5.39 10.58 -3.58
N LYS A 38 5.45 9.25 -3.58
CA LYS A 38 6.17 8.41 -2.60
C LYS A 38 5.72 8.59 -1.14
N GLN A 39 4.52 9.14 -0.92
CA GLN A 39 3.93 9.28 0.41
C GLN A 39 3.35 7.94 0.90
N LEU A 40 2.78 7.14 0.00
CA LEU A 40 2.24 5.82 0.28
C LEU A 40 3.08 4.75 -0.42
N ARG A 41 3.56 3.77 0.35
CA ARG A 41 4.42 2.72 -0.18
C ARG A 41 3.59 1.64 -0.86
N ALA A 42 3.97 1.29 -2.09
CA ALA A 42 3.36 0.19 -2.84
C ALA A 42 4.42 -0.76 -3.38
N SER A 43 4.03 -2.02 -3.59
CA SER A 43 4.87 -3.06 -4.15
C SER A 43 4.25 -3.65 -5.41
N TYR A 44 5.08 -3.92 -6.41
CA TYR A 44 4.64 -4.62 -7.62
C TYR A 44 4.69 -6.12 -7.38
N PHE A 45 3.53 -6.76 -7.49
CA PHE A 45 3.42 -8.21 -7.52
C PHE A 45 3.41 -8.64 -8.98
N SER A 46 4.39 -9.46 -9.35
CA SER A 46 4.42 -10.09 -10.67
C SER A 46 3.80 -11.47 -10.53
N SER A 47 2.59 -11.66 -11.06
CA SER A 47 2.11 -13.00 -11.36
C SER A 47 2.26 -13.20 -12.84
N ASP A 48 3.16 -14.10 -13.24
CA ASP A 48 3.54 -14.71 -14.54
C ASP A 48 3.28 -13.94 -15.86
N LYS A 49 2.22 -13.14 -15.98
CA LYS A 49 1.85 -12.35 -17.17
C LYS A 49 1.38 -10.91 -16.89
N ARG A 50 1.25 -10.46 -15.64
CA ARG A 50 0.86 -9.06 -15.31
C ARG A 50 1.53 -8.55 -14.02
N ARG A 51 2.05 -7.32 -14.08
CA ARG A 51 2.51 -6.57 -12.89
C ARG A 51 1.29 -5.88 -12.28
N CYS A 52 0.89 -6.32 -11.10
CA CYS A 52 -0.20 -5.73 -10.33
C CYS A 52 0.38 -4.96 -9.15
N LEU A 53 0.02 -3.68 -9.04
CA LEU A 53 0.43 -2.86 -7.91
C LEU A 53 -0.44 -3.20 -6.70
N ARG A 54 0.20 -3.47 -5.57
CA ARG A 54 -0.45 -3.81 -4.30
C ARG A 54 0.09 -2.94 -3.18
N ILE A 55 -0.78 -2.57 -2.25
CA ILE A 55 -0.46 -1.78 -1.07
C ILE A 55 -0.71 -2.65 0.16
N SER A 56 0.22 -2.63 1.10
CA SER A 56 0.07 -3.32 2.37
C SER A 56 -0.83 -2.52 3.30
N THR A 57 -1.74 -3.18 4.04
CA THR A 57 -2.51 -2.52 5.10
C THR A 57 -1.61 -1.84 6.14
N ILE A 58 -0.46 -2.43 6.46
CA ILE A 58 0.51 -1.83 7.39
C ILE A 58 1.03 -0.48 6.87
N ASP A 59 1.36 -0.38 5.56
CA ASP A 59 1.85 0.88 4.99
C ASP A 59 0.73 1.94 4.97
N ILE A 60 -0.53 1.53 4.85
CA ILE A 60 -1.70 2.41 4.95
C ILE A 60 -1.87 2.90 6.39
N ASP A 61 -1.82 2.01 7.38
CA ASP A 61 -1.99 2.35 8.79
C ASP A 61 -0.82 3.23 9.29
N ASP A 62 0.41 2.99 8.81
CA ASP A 62 1.57 3.84 9.06
C ASP A 62 1.38 5.26 8.47
N PHE A 63 0.87 5.34 7.23
CA PHE A 63 0.55 6.62 6.59
C PHE A 63 -0.57 7.36 7.35
N ALA A 64 -1.62 6.65 7.74
CA ALA A 64 -2.73 7.22 8.51
C ALA A 64 -2.24 7.74 9.86
N SER A 65 -1.42 6.96 10.58
CA SER A 65 -0.87 7.35 11.89
C SER A 65 0.02 8.59 11.80
N LYS A 66 0.85 8.70 10.76
CA LYS A 66 1.69 9.89 10.51
C LYS A 66 0.87 11.15 10.26
N ASN A 67 -0.25 11.03 9.53
CA ASN A 67 -1.10 12.18 9.20
C ASN A 67 -2.16 12.48 10.28
N ALA A 68 -2.53 11.51 11.12
CA ALA A 68 -3.47 11.70 12.23
C ALA A 68 -2.89 12.49 13.41
N THR A 69 -1.58 12.72 13.45
CA THR A 69 -0.91 13.47 14.53
C THR A 69 -1.05 15.00 14.36
N PHE A 70 -1.71 15.47 13.30
CA PHE A 70 -2.07 16.89 13.11
C PHE A 70 -3.58 17.08 13.27
N ASN A 71 -4.08 16.94 14.48
CA ASN A 71 -5.35 17.55 14.90
C ASN A 71 -5.27 17.98 16.36
#